data_AF-A0AAW5MZQ2-F1
#
_entry.id   AF-A0AAW5MZQ2-F1
#
_cell.length_a   1.000
_cell.length_b   1.000
_cell.length_c   1.000
_cell.angle_alpha   90.00
_cell.angle_beta   90.00
_cell.angle_gamma   90.00
#
_symmetry.space_group_name_H-M   'P 1'
#
loop_
_entity.id
_entity.type
_entity.pdbx_description
1 polymer ?
#
loop_
_entity_poly.entity_id
_entity_poly.type
_entity_poly.pdbx_seq_one_letter_code
_entity_poly.pdbx_strand_id
1 'polypeptide(L)'
;MLQRVAQLARERGVMIHTHASENRNECALVEAETGLRNIAYLDQVGISGPHVALAHCVHLDRNEISILRSTRTNVAHCPSSNSKLGSGIA
;
A
#
# COMPACT_ATOMS: atom_id res chain seq x y z
N MET A 1 11.39 -7.28 8.60
CA MET A 1 10.12 -8.03 8.80
C MET A 1 9.35 -8.18 7.48
N LEU A 2 8.97 -7.10 6.79
CA LEU A 2 8.08 -7.14 5.61
C LEU A 2 8.59 -8.01 4.45
N GLN A 3 9.89 -7.95 4.12
CA GLN A 3 10.48 -8.82 3.09
C GLN A 3 10.28 -10.32 3.39
N ARG A 4 10.28 -10.72 4.67
CA ARG A 4 10.04 -12.11 5.09
C ARG A 4 8.56 -12.49 4.92
N VAL A 5 7.64 -11.55 5.16
CA VAL A 5 6.21 -11.73 4.87
C VAL A 5 6.01 -11.93 3.36
N ALA A 6 6.61 -11.07 2.53
CA ALA A 6 6.56 -11.17 1.08
C ALA A 6 7.12 -12.52 0.57
N GLN A 7 8.26 -12.96 1.12
CA GLN A 7 8.85 -14.26 0.81
C GLN A 7 7.90 -15.40 1.18
N LEU A 8 7.41 -15.41 2.42
CA LEU A 8 6.55 -16.49 2.93
C LEU A 8 5.22 -16.57 2.15
N ALA A 9 4.63 -15.42 1.78
CA ALA A 9 3.42 -15.39 0.98
C ALA A 9 3.62 -16.06 -0.38
N ARG A 10 4.76 -15.77 -1.05
CA ARG A 10 5.13 -16.45 -2.31
C ARG A 10 5.36 -17.93 -2.13
N GLU A 11 6.11 -18.34 -1.09
CA GLU A 11 6.38 -19.75 -0.79
C GLU A 11 5.10 -20.56 -0.52
N ARG A 12 4.08 -19.93 0.08
CA ARG A 12 2.80 -20.57 0.41
C ARG A 12 1.71 -20.35 -0.64
N GLY A 13 1.96 -19.56 -1.68
CA GLY A 13 0.96 -19.22 -2.68
C GLY A 13 -0.27 -18.50 -2.11
N VAL A 14 -0.09 -17.67 -1.08
CA VAL A 14 -1.17 -16.93 -0.41
C VAL A 14 -1.13 -15.43 -0.72
N MET A 15 -2.27 -14.78 -0.53
CA MET A 15 -2.44 -13.34 -0.72
C MET A 15 -1.86 -12.55 0.46
N ILE A 16 -1.44 -11.31 0.21
CA ILE A 16 -1.11 -10.32 1.24
C ILE A 16 -2.18 -9.23 1.26
N HIS A 17 -2.65 -8.87 2.45
CA HIS A 17 -3.55 -7.75 2.66
C HIS A 17 -3.00 -6.81 3.74
N THR A 18 -2.98 -5.51 3.46
CA THR A 18 -2.56 -4.47 4.41
C THR A 18 -3.19 -3.12 4.05
N HIS A 19 -3.11 -2.15 4.95
CA HIS A 19 -3.45 -0.75 4.70
C HIS A 19 -2.25 -0.01 4.06
N ALA A 20 -2.52 0.99 3.23
CA ALA A 20 -1.48 1.88 2.69
C ALA A 20 -2.06 3.24 2.28
N SER A 21 -1.32 4.31 2.58
CA SER A 21 -1.63 5.69 2.14
C SER A 21 -3.05 6.13 2.51
N GLU A 22 -3.48 5.80 3.72
CA GLU A 22 -4.79 6.19 4.24
C GLU A 22 -4.76 7.59 4.83
N ASN A 23 -3.73 7.92 5.63
CA ASN A 23 -3.69 9.15 6.41
C ASN A 23 -2.39 9.93 6.17
N ARG A 24 -2.47 11.26 6.07
CA ARG A 24 -1.28 12.11 5.79
C ARG A 24 -0.14 11.92 6.79
N ASN A 25 -0.46 11.74 8.07
CA ASN A 25 0.55 11.52 9.11
C ASN A 25 1.25 10.15 8.94
N GLU A 26 0.52 9.13 8.51
CA GLU A 26 1.07 7.81 8.19
C GLU A 26 2.00 7.90 6.97
N CYS A 27 1.56 8.54 5.89
CA CYS A 27 2.42 8.82 4.73
C CYS A 27 3.73 9.53 5.12
N ALA A 28 3.63 10.59 5.94
CA ALA A 28 4.79 11.36 6.38
C ALA A 28 5.74 10.54 7.27
N LEU A 29 5.19 9.70 8.15
CA LEU A 29 5.98 8.81 9.01
C LEU A 29 6.75 7.78 8.18
N VAL A 30 6.09 7.10 7.24
CA VAL A 30 6.76 6.11 6.38
C VAL A 30 7.83 6.75 5.52
N GLU A 31 7.55 7.94 4.97
CA GLU A 31 8.55 8.68 4.18
C GLU A 31 9.75 9.12 5.03
N ALA A 32 9.52 9.52 6.28
CA ALA A 32 10.61 9.86 7.21
C ALA A 32 11.45 8.65 7.63
N GLU A 33 10.83 7.49 7.86
CA GLU A 33 11.53 6.27 8.30
C GLU A 33 12.26 5.53 7.18
N THR A 34 11.70 5.56 5.97
CA THR A 34 12.17 4.71 4.86
C THR A 34 12.83 5.51 3.73
N GLY A 35 12.63 6.83 3.70
CA GLY A 35 13.05 7.70 2.60
C GLY A 35 12.20 7.53 1.33
N LEU A 36 11.12 6.75 1.37
CA LEU A 36 10.23 6.48 0.25
C LEU A 36 8.77 6.69 0.65
N ARG A 37 7.96 7.07 -0.34
CA ARG A 37 6.50 7.06 -0.15
C ARG A 37 5.99 5.63 0.00
N ASN A 38 4.85 5.50 0.67
CA ASN A 38 4.22 4.23 1.03
C ASN A 38 4.25 3.15 -0.05
N ILE A 39 3.67 3.42 -1.23
CA ILE A 39 3.57 2.39 -2.27
C ILE A 39 4.95 2.05 -2.83
N ALA A 40 5.83 3.04 -2.97
CA ALA A 40 7.20 2.81 -3.42
C ALA A 40 7.99 1.96 -2.42
N TYR A 41 7.82 2.19 -1.12
CA TYR A 41 8.43 1.37 -0.08
C TYR A 41 7.87 -0.05 -0.08
N LEU A 42 6.54 -0.22 -0.15
CA LEU A 42 5.90 -1.53 -0.21
C LEU A 42 6.38 -2.34 -1.43
N ASP A 43 6.51 -1.70 -2.59
CA ASP A 43 7.09 -2.31 -3.79
C ASP A 43 8.54 -2.73 -3.57
N GLN A 44 9.38 -1.86 -2.97
CA GLN A 44 10.79 -2.18 -2.66
C GLN A 44 10.94 -3.41 -1.76
N VAL A 45 10.03 -3.60 -0.79
CA VAL A 45 10.07 -4.76 0.11
C VAL A 45 9.32 -5.98 -0.44
N GLY A 46 8.77 -5.90 -1.66
CA GLY A 46 8.11 -6.99 -2.35
C GLY A 46 6.66 -7.23 -1.96
N ILE A 47 5.99 -6.23 -1.38
CA ILE A 47 4.55 -6.18 -1.10
C ILE A 47 3.86 -5.38 -2.21
N SER A 48 3.95 -5.91 -3.42
CA SER A 48 3.25 -5.44 -4.61
C SER A 48 3.00 -6.64 -5.53
N GLY A 49 2.05 -6.49 -6.44
CA GLY A 49 1.70 -7.54 -7.41
C GLY A 49 0.23 -7.96 -7.36
N PRO A 50 -0.19 -8.85 -8.27
CA PRO A 50 -1.57 -9.33 -8.36
C PRO A 50 -2.04 -10.12 -7.14
N HIS A 51 -1.11 -10.56 -6.27
CA HIS A 51 -1.37 -11.28 -5.03
C HIS A 51 -1.47 -10.38 -3.80
N VAL A 52 -1.49 -9.05 -4.00
CA VAL A 52 -1.53 -8.04 -2.94
C VAL A 52 -2.81 -7.21 -3.07
N ALA A 53 -3.47 -6.97 -1.94
CA ALA A 53 -4.62 -6.08 -1.82
C ALA A 53 -4.35 -5.00 -0.76
N LEU A 54 -4.27 -3.74 -1.19
CA LEU A 54 -4.02 -2.59 -0.34
C LEU A 54 -5.32 -1.84 -0.04
N ALA A 55 -5.66 -1.67 1.22
CA ALA A 55 -6.83 -0.91 1.63
C ALA A 55 -6.56 0.61 1.62
N HIS A 56 -7.61 1.37 1.33
CA HIS A 56 -7.69 2.84 1.31
C HIS A 56 -7.02 3.49 0.11
N CYS A 57 -5.69 3.60 0.11
CA CYS A 57 -4.92 4.28 -0.93
C CYS A 57 -5.45 5.68 -1.29
N VAL A 58 -5.73 6.49 -0.27
CA VAL A 58 -6.31 7.85 -0.40
C VAL A 58 -5.27 8.87 -0.87
N HIS A 59 -4.04 8.77 -0.37
CA HIS A 59 -2.99 9.79 -0.58
C HIS A 59 -1.89 9.32 -1.53
N LEU A 60 -2.27 8.89 -2.73
CA LEU A 60 -1.32 8.49 -3.77
C LEU A 60 -0.82 9.66 -4.60
N ASP A 61 0.44 9.59 -5.02
CA ASP A 61 0.97 10.41 -6.11
C ASP A 61 0.96 9.68 -7.47
N ARG A 62 1.42 10.38 -8.52
CA ARG A 62 1.46 9.82 -9.88
C ARG A 62 2.41 8.63 -10.02
N ASN A 63 3.51 8.61 -9.28
CA ASN A 63 4.48 7.53 -9.32
C ASN A 63 3.92 6.28 -8.61
N GLU A 64 3.32 6.45 -7.44
CA GLU A 64 2.66 5.39 -6.69
C GLU A 64 1.52 4.77 -7.52
N ILE A 65 0.70 5.58 -8.19
CA ILE A 65 -0.33 5.07 -9.15
C ILE A 65 0.31 4.27 -10.28
N SER A 66 1.45 4.73 -10.82
CA SER A 66 2.18 4.01 -11.86
C SER A 66 2.68 2.64 -11.38
N ILE A 67 3.22 2.57 -10.16
CA ILE A 67 3.67 1.32 -9.53
C ILE A 67 2.49 0.37 -9.33
N LEU A 68 1.36 0.82 -8.78
CA LEU A 68 0.17 -0.03 -8.60
C LEU A 68 -0.30 -0.60 -9.95
N ARG A 69 -0.31 0.24 -10.99
CA ARG A 69 -0.70 -0.18 -12.35
C ARG A 69 0.27 -1.18 -12.96
N SER A 70 1.58 -0.93 -12.89
CA SER A 70 2.60 -1.77 -13.52
C SER A 70 2.69 -3.14 -12.85
N THR A 71 2.57 -3.16 -11.52
CA THR A 71 2.59 -4.39 -10.71
C THR A 71 1.25 -5.12 -10.72
N ARG A 72 0.16 -4.47 -11.17
CA ARG A 72 -1.22 -4.97 -11.08
C ARG A 72 -1.64 -5.24 -9.63
N THR A 73 -1.24 -4.37 -8.71
CA THR A 73 -1.62 -4.44 -7.30
C THR A 73 -3.09 -4.04 -7.14
N ASN A 74 -3.83 -4.79 -6.32
CA ASN A 74 -5.26 -4.51 -6.08
C ASN A 74 -5.43 -3.42 -5.02
N VAL A 75 -6.40 -2.54 -5.23
CA VAL A 75 -6.79 -1.50 -4.25
C VAL A 75 -8.22 -1.76 -3.78
N ALA A 76 -8.40 -1.83 -2.46
CA ALA A 76 -9.71 -1.93 -1.82
C ALA A 76 -10.16 -0.54 -1.37
N HIS A 77 -11.13 0.03 -2.10
CA HIS A 77 -11.71 1.33 -1.77
C HIS A 77 -12.65 1.22 -0.56
N CYS A 78 -12.40 2.02 0.48
CA CYS A 78 -13.12 1.97 1.76
C CYS A 78 -13.82 3.31 2.09
N PRO A 79 -14.78 3.77 1.28
CA PRO A 79 -15.32 5.14 1.35
C PRO A 79 -16.02 5.48 2.67
N SER A 80 -16.68 4.50 3.29
CA SER A 80 -17.35 4.68 4.58
C SER A 80 -16.34 4.97 5.70
N SER A 81 -15.24 4.21 5.76
CA SER A 81 -14.15 4.44 6.72
C SER A 81 -13.47 5.78 6.46
N ASN A 82 -13.09 6.04 5.21
CA ASN A 82 -12.39 7.27 4.82
C ASN A 82 -13.19 8.52 5.19
N SER A 83 -14.51 8.48 5.00
CA SER A 83 -15.41 9.58 5.38
C SER A 83 -15.58 9.69 6.90
N LYS A 84 -15.74 8.55 7.59
CA LYS A 84 -15.94 8.52 9.04
C LYS A 84 -14.73 9.06 9.80
N LEU A 85 -13.53 8.76 9.33
CA LEU A 85 -12.26 9.12 9.99
C LEU A 85 -11.64 10.41 9.45
N GLY A 86 -12.22 11.00 8.39
CA GLY A 86 -11.69 12.20 7.77
C GLY A 86 -10.36 11.99 7.04
N SER A 87 -10.06 10.75 6.63
CA SER A 87 -8.85 10.38 5.91
C SER A 87 -8.79 11.03 4.52
N GLY A 88 -9.93 11.16 3.85
CA GLY A 88 -10.05 11.87 2.57
C GLY A 88 -10.92 11.16 1.55
N ILE A 89 -10.77 11.52 0.28
CA ILE A 89 -11.48 10.93 -0.86
C ILE A 89 -10.42 10.35 -1.80
N ALA A 90 -10.62 9.10 -2.21
CA ALA A 90 -9.76 8.34 -3.12
C ALA A 90 -10.44 8.22 -4.48
#